data_AF-A0A7S2WFB4-F1
#
_entry.id   AF-A0A7S2WFB4-F1
#
_cell.length_a   1.000
_cell.length_b   1.000
_cell.length_c   1.000
_cell.angle_alpha   90.00
_cell.angle_beta   90.00
_cell.angle_gamma   90.00
#
_symmetry.space_group_name_H-M   'P 1'
#
loop_
_entity.id
_entity.type
_entity.pdbx_description
1 polymer ?
#
loop_
_entity_poly.entity_id
_entity_poly.type
_entity_poly.pdbx_seq_one_letter_code
_entity_poly.pdbx_strand_id
1 'polypeptide(L)'
;MLGHRAMEVVATRRFTVLGRKDTAEALQPEQGTPHSPGHAIDDIHGSPSLVAEEEDLQLQVLLECLGKAPRSCTLPLELLDSYTFPEPIGTVAIAQDLAVCQTGAGGTGGVVWPASVACAHVLLHCMLPSSPKPPGLANPHPRVLEVGSGTGLLGITLARAGMRVTMADMRNVTQLTRRNAARHQSPVIRAGGSLETVNMDWNDPKDRTRVLGHGPFDIIVCSDLVYGNEFAGLLQLLEEASRQEHAASLPCILFAFEERDDRYPSPGFFEALDKKFIQQTPSSLPSEFDVRWPSTRLFWLSLRE
;
A
#
# COMPACT_ATOMS: atom_id res chain seq x y z
N MET A 1 0.49 38.17 -19.24
CA MET A 1 0.31 37.83 -17.82
C MET A 1 -0.01 36.34 -17.74
N LEU A 2 0.71 35.61 -16.89
CA LEU A 2 0.53 34.25 -16.35
C LEU A 2 -0.35 33.26 -17.16
N GLY A 3 0.11 32.10 -17.64
CA GLY A 3 1.04 31.16 -17.03
C GLY A 3 0.31 29.88 -16.64
N HIS A 4 -0.16 29.09 -17.61
CA HIS A 4 -0.70 27.74 -17.38
C HIS A 4 0.37 26.70 -17.78
N ARG A 5 1.14 26.23 -16.80
CA ARG A 5 1.82 24.94 -16.89
C ARG A 5 0.98 23.95 -16.10
N ALA A 6 0.28 23.08 -16.82
CA ALA A 6 -0.32 21.87 -16.26
C ALA A 6 0.81 21.02 -15.67
N MET A 7 0.57 20.51 -14.47
CA MET A 7 1.51 19.73 -13.68
C MET A 7 1.75 18.38 -14.35
N GLU A 8 2.98 18.13 -14.80
CA GLU A 8 3.50 16.78 -14.93
C GLU A 8 3.68 16.19 -13.53
N VAL A 9 2.80 15.27 -13.14
CA VAL A 9 3.04 14.39 -11.98
C VAL A 9 3.28 12.99 -12.52
N VAL A 10 4.51 12.75 -12.98
CA VAL A 10 5.02 11.39 -13.17
C VAL A 10 5.39 10.87 -11.78
N ALA A 11 4.72 9.81 -11.33
CA ALA A 11 5.19 9.02 -10.18
C ALA A 11 6.47 8.31 -10.61
N THR A 12 7.62 8.99 -10.52
CA THR A 12 8.91 8.39 -10.81
C THR A 12 9.33 7.59 -9.58
N ARG A 13 9.19 6.25 -9.64
CA ARG A 13 9.85 5.34 -8.69
C ARG A 13 11.35 5.59 -8.80
N ARG A 14 12.02 5.88 -7.68
CA ARG A 14 13.49 5.91 -7.60
C ARG A 14 13.93 4.82 -6.63
N PHE A 15 14.60 3.80 -7.16
CA PHE A 15 15.21 2.75 -6.35
C PHE A 15 16.46 3.29 -5.66
N THR A 16 16.59 3.06 -4.35
CA THR A 16 17.88 3.19 -3.65
C THR A 16 18.20 1.83 -3.04
N VAL A 17 19.17 1.12 -3.64
CA VAL A 17 19.70 -0.12 -3.05
C VAL A 17 20.55 0.26 -1.84
N LEU A 18 20.10 -0.12 -0.63
CA LEU A 18 20.90 0.01 0.57
C LEU A 18 21.95 -1.10 0.57
N GLY A 19 23.14 -0.81 0.05
CA GLY A 19 24.25 -1.74 0.02
C GLY A 19 24.65 -2.22 1.41
N ARG A 20 24.94 -3.52 1.54
CA ARG A 20 25.66 -4.08 2.70
C ARG A 20 27.01 -3.36 2.82
N LYS A 21 27.36 -2.90 4.02
CA LYS A 21 28.72 -2.45 4.33
C LYS A 21 29.61 -3.69 4.40
N ASP A 22 30.20 -4.07 3.27
CA ASP A 22 31.31 -5.01 3.26
C ASP A 22 32.62 -4.22 3.44
N THR A 23 33.20 -4.36 4.63
CA THR A 23 34.58 -3.99 4.91
C THR A 23 35.52 -5.01 4.25
N ALA A 24 36.23 -4.62 3.19
CA ALA A 24 37.46 -5.29 2.79
C ALA A 24 38.35 -4.35 1.96
N GLU A 25 39.65 -4.56 2.13
CA GLU A 25 40.74 -3.62 1.96
C GLU A 25 41.16 -3.33 0.50
N ALA A 26 41.89 -2.24 0.37
CA ALA A 26 42.48 -1.69 -0.84
C ALA A 26 43.49 -2.64 -1.51
N LEU A 27 43.50 -2.62 -2.85
CA LEU A 27 44.68 -2.83 -3.71
C LEU A 27 44.40 -2.25 -5.12
N GLN A 28 45.08 -1.15 -5.45
CA GLN A 28 45.43 -0.71 -6.82
C GLN A 28 46.86 -1.21 -7.12
N PRO A 29 47.42 -1.21 -8.37
CA PRO A 29 47.21 -0.30 -9.51
C PRO A 29 47.17 -1.05 -10.89
N GLU A 30 47.03 -0.49 -12.12
CA GLU A 30 47.78 0.55 -12.84
C GLU A 30 47.02 1.07 -14.09
N GLN A 31 47.65 2.08 -14.72
CA GLN A 31 47.22 3.05 -15.72
C GLN A 31 47.16 2.56 -17.19
N GLY A 32 46.40 3.28 -18.02
CA GLY A 32 46.57 3.30 -19.49
C GLY A 32 45.47 4.03 -20.26
N THR A 33 45.76 5.20 -20.80
CA THR A 33 44.97 5.99 -21.79
C THR A 33 45.95 6.59 -22.80
N PRO A 34 45.56 7.24 -23.92
CA PRO A 34 44.27 7.33 -24.63
C PRO A 34 44.39 7.09 -26.16
N HIS A 35 43.29 6.92 -26.90
CA HIS A 35 43.17 7.44 -28.29
C HIS A 35 41.69 7.57 -28.73
N SER A 36 41.38 8.65 -29.44
CA SER A 36 40.16 9.00 -30.20
C SER A 36 40.63 9.83 -31.43
N PRO A 37 39.82 10.17 -32.46
CA PRO A 37 38.36 10.03 -32.62
C PRO A 37 37.91 9.50 -34.02
N GLY A 38 36.62 9.14 -34.15
CA GLY A 38 35.98 8.90 -35.44
C GLY A 38 34.45 9.04 -35.33
N HIS A 39 33.90 10.05 -35.99
CA HIS A 39 32.45 10.29 -36.15
C HIS A 39 31.79 9.23 -37.03
N ALA A 40 30.63 8.73 -36.63
CA ALA A 40 29.52 8.40 -37.53
C ALA A 40 28.20 8.50 -36.76
N ILE A 41 27.22 9.09 -37.43
CA ILE A 41 25.86 9.43 -36.99
C ILE A 41 24.92 8.29 -37.43
N ASP A 42 23.77 8.20 -36.74
CA ASP A 42 22.56 7.39 -36.99
C ASP A 42 22.57 5.91 -36.52
N ASP A 43 21.84 5.66 -35.43
CA ASP A 43 20.51 5.04 -35.52
C ASP A 43 19.81 5.04 -34.15
N ILE A 44 18.70 5.78 -34.06
CA ILE A 44 17.80 5.79 -32.91
C ILE A 44 16.93 4.53 -33.00
N HIS A 45 17.37 3.44 -32.39
CA HIS A 45 16.48 2.36 -31.99
C HIS A 45 15.97 2.62 -30.58
N GLY A 46 14.67 2.89 -30.49
CA GLY A 46 13.96 3.18 -29.25
C GLY A 46 14.24 2.15 -28.17
N SER A 47 14.74 2.63 -27.04
CA SER A 47 14.88 1.85 -25.82
C SER A 47 13.51 1.27 -25.43
N PRO A 48 13.40 -0.03 -25.14
CA PRO A 48 12.19 -0.58 -24.55
C PRO A 48 11.87 0.20 -23.28
N SER A 49 10.62 0.61 -23.14
CA SER A 49 10.15 1.46 -22.05
C SER A 49 10.44 0.80 -20.69
N LEU A 50 11.03 1.58 -19.77
CA LEU A 50 11.21 1.27 -18.34
C LEU A 50 9.96 0.67 -17.64
N VAL A 51 8.78 0.94 -18.20
CA VAL A 51 7.48 0.39 -17.76
C VAL A 51 7.41 -1.13 -17.87
N ALA A 52 8.03 -1.74 -18.89
CA ALA A 52 8.01 -3.18 -19.11
C ALA A 52 8.93 -3.93 -18.12
N GLU A 53 10.05 -3.32 -17.73
CA GLU A 53 10.97 -3.90 -16.73
C GLU A 53 10.41 -3.82 -15.29
N GLU A 54 9.52 -2.86 -15.00
CA GLU A 54 8.90 -2.69 -13.67
C GLU A 54 7.77 -3.68 -13.38
N GLU A 55 6.97 -4.04 -14.39
CA GLU A 55 5.99 -5.14 -14.28
C GLU A 55 6.68 -6.48 -14.03
N ASP A 56 7.84 -6.70 -14.67
CA ASP A 56 8.63 -7.92 -14.55
C ASP A 56 9.15 -8.15 -13.13
N LEU A 57 9.53 -7.13 -12.35
CA LEU A 57 10.03 -7.35 -10.97
C LEU A 57 8.91 -7.76 -10.00
N GLN A 58 7.73 -7.15 -10.10
CA GLN A 58 6.58 -7.58 -9.29
C GLN A 58 6.07 -8.96 -9.70
N LEU A 59 6.08 -9.27 -11.01
CA LEU A 59 5.77 -10.60 -11.52
C LEU A 59 6.82 -11.63 -11.11
N GLN A 60 8.11 -11.27 -11.09
CA GLN A 60 9.22 -12.14 -10.72
C GLN A 60 9.24 -12.42 -9.22
N VAL A 61 8.98 -11.41 -8.39
CA VAL A 61 8.73 -11.58 -6.95
C VAL A 61 7.52 -12.48 -6.71
N LEU A 62 6.43 -12.29 -7.46
CA LEU A 62 5.24 -13.12 -7.40
C LEU A 62 5.54 -14.57 -7.82
N LEU A 63 6.29 -14.78 -8.90
CA LEU A 63 6.71 -16.10 -9.40
C LEU A 63 7.67 -16.81 -8.43
N GLU A 64 8.55 -16.06 -7.76
CA GLU A 64 9.42 -16.56 -6.68
C GLU A 64 8.60 -16.95 -5.44
N CYS A 65 7.64 -16.10 -5.02
CA CYS A 65 6.72 -16.40 -3.91
C CYS A 65 5.84 -17.62 -4.20
N LEU A 66 5.52 -17.88 -5.47
CA LEU A 66 4.77 -19.04 -5.94
C LEU A 66 5.66 -20.26 -6.26
N GLY A 67 6.97 -20.20 -5.96
CA GLY A 67 7.91 -21.33 -6.11
C GLY A 67 8.26 -21.70 -7.56
N LYS A 68 8.07 -20.80 -8.53
CA LYS A 68 8.21 -21.07 -9.98
C LYS A 68 9.42 -20.43 -10.66
N ALA A 69 10.27 -19.66 -9.97
CA ALA A 69 11.43 -18.99 -10.56
C ALA A 69 12.78 -19.72 -10.29
N PRO A 70 13.76 -19.64 -11.22
CA PRO A 70 15.03 -20.36 -11.16
C PRO A 70 15.93 -19.87 -10.02
N ARG A 71 16.63 -20.81 -9.37
CA ARG A 71 17.42 -20.67 -8.12
C ARG A 71 18.66 -19.74 -8.17
N SER A 72 18.78 -18.79 -9.09
CA SER A 72 20.02 -17.99 -9.25
C SER A 72 19.86 -16.47 -9.18
N CYS A 73 18.69 -15.93 -8.79
CA CYS A 73 18.52 -14.49 -8.65
C CYS A 73 18.86 -14.05 -7.21
N THR A 74 19.92 -13.27 -7.03
CA THR A 74 20.31 -12.65 -5.76
C THR A 74 19.73 -11.23 -5.67
N LEU A 75 18.40 -11.10 -5.70
CA LEU A 75 17.78 -9.82 -5.39
C LEU A 75 18.10 -9.46 -3.92
N PRO A 76 18.40 -8.19 -3.61
CA PRO A 76 18.53 -7.78 -2.22
C PRO A 76 17.20 -8.08 -1.51
N LEU A 77 17.26 -8.83 -0.41
CA LEU A 77 16.07 -9.22 0.35
C LEU A 77 15.28 -8.01 0.88
N GLU A 78 15.92 -6.84 0.99
CA GLU A 78 15.29 -5.58 1.38
C GLU A 78 15.55 -4.49 0.32
N LEU A 79 14.48 -3.83 -0.10
CA LEU A 79 14.48 -2.71 -1.05
C LEU A 79 13.87 -1.47 -0.38
N LEU A 80 14.41 -0.29 -0.65
CA LEU A 80 13.82 0.97 -0.20
C LEU A 80 13.26 1.73 -1.41
N ASP A 81 11.93 1.81 -1.48
CA ASP A 81 11.21 2.51 -2.54
C ASP A 81 10.54 3.78 -2.02
N SER A 82 10.31 4.73 -2.93
CA SER A 82 9.72 6.02 -2.60
C SER A 82 8.42 6.24 -3.36
N TYR A 83 7.38 6.64 -2.64
CA TYR A 83 6.05 6.94 -3.15
C TYR A 83 5.75 8.41 -2.89
N THR A 84 5.29 9.14 -3.91
CA THR A 84 5.01 10.57 -3.80
C THR A 84 3.52 10.81 -3.81
N PHE A 85 3.05 11.52 -2.79
CA PHE A 85 1.66 11.94 -2.63
C PHE A 85 1.57 13.47 -2.73
N PRO A 86 0.37 14.02 -2.96
CA PRO A 86 0.17 15.47 -2.94
C PRO A 86 0.68 16.13 -1.66
N GLU A 87 1.15 17.37 -1.75
CA GLU A 87 1.48 18.17 -0.56
C GLU A 87 0.23 18.33 0.35
N PRO A 88 0.41 18.36 1.68
CA PRO A 88 1.67 18.46 2.43
C PRO A 88 2.34 17.10 2.71
N ILE A 89 1.86 16.00 2.11
CA ILE A 89 2.35 14.66 2.44
C ILE A 89 3.74 14.44 1.86
N GLY A 90 3.94 14.80 0.58
CA GLY A 90 5.20 14.65 -0.12
C GLY A 90 5.63 13.18 -0.27
N THR A 91 6.93 12.93 -0.23
CA THR A 91 7.48 11.58 -0.43
C THR A 91 7.48 10.74 0.86
N VAL A 92 7.08 9.48 0.73
CA VAL A 92 7.09 8.43 1.75
C VAL A 92 8.01 7.31 1.28
N ALA A 93 9.08 7.02 2.04
CA ALA A 93 10.10 6.03 1.68
C ALA A 93 9.89 4.73 2.46
N ILE A 94 9.52 3.65 1.79
CA ILE A 94 9.08 2.39 2.38
C ILE A 94 10.07 1.28 2.10
N ALA A 95 10.51 0.60 3.17
CA ALA A 95 11.24 -0.65 3.04
C ALA A 95 10.27 -1.77 2.66
N GLN A 96 10.64 -2.55 1.64
CA GLN A 96 10.00 -3.78 1.21
C GLN A 96 10.95 -4.93 1.50
N ASP A 97 10.43 -6.04 2.04
CA ASP A 97 11.23 -7.19 2.45
C ASP A 97 10.67 -8.47 1.83
N LEU A 98 11.38 -9.00 0.84
CA LEU A 98 10.98 -10.21 0.12
C LEU A 98 11.04 -11.46 0.99
N ALA A 99 11.86 -11.47 2.05
CA ALA A 99 11.92 -12.59 2.98
C ALA A 99 10.61 -12.71 3.77
N VAL A 100 9.92 -11.61 4.06
CA VAL A 100 8.58 -11.64 4.69
C VAL A 100 7.60 -12.43 3.81
N CYS A 101 7.66 -12.24 2.49
CA CYS A 101 6.81 -12.94 1.53
C CYS A 101 7.06 -14.46 1.47
N GLN A 102 8.26 -14.92 1.83
CA GLN A 102 8.67 -16.33 1.73
C GLN A 102 8.30 -17.18 2.96
N THR A 103 7.81 -16.57 4.06
CA THR A 103 7.61 -17.28 5.34
C THR A 103 6.33 -18.13 5.44
N GLY A 104 5.54 -18.25 4.37
CA GLY A 104 4.38 -19.14 4.28
C GLY A 104 3.17 -18.80 5.16
N ALA A 105 3.37 -18.12 6.29
CA ALA A 105 2.35 -17.79 7.29
C ALA A 105 1.92 -16.30 7.29
N GLY A 106 2.49 -15.44 6.42
CA GLY A 106 2.05 -14.03 6.32
C GLY A 106 2.05 -13.45 4.91
N GLY A 107 1.90 -14.31 3.91
CA GLY A 107 1.61 -13.90 2.54
C GLY A 107 2.53 -12.80 2.01
N THR A 108 2.09 -12.13 0.96
CA THR A 108 2.87 -11.13 0.22
C THR A 108 2.95 -9.77 0.91
N GLY A 109 2.85 -9.71 2.25
CA GLY A 109 2.84 -8.47 3.03
C GLY A 109 4.18 -7.72 3.07
N GLY A 110 5.24 -8.31 2.51
CA GLY A 110 6.56 -7.69 2.41
C GLY A 110 6.71 -6.62 1.33
N VAL A 111 5.73 -6.49 0.42
CA VAL A 111 5.76 -5.54 -0.70
C VAL A 111 4.56 -4.61 -0.72
N VAL A 112 4.70 -3.48 -1.41
CA VAL A 112 3.62 -2.53 -1.63
C VAL A 112 2.73 -3.02 -2.78
N TRP A 113 1.44 -3.13 -2.50
CA TRP A 113 0.43 -3.51 -3.47
C TRP A 113 -0.28 -2.29 -4.08
N PRO A 114 -0.65 -2.31 -5.39
CA PRO A 114 -1.24 -1.15 -6.07
C PRO A 114 -2.49 -0.59 -5.39
N ALA A 115 -3.39 -1.43 -4.84
CA ALA A 115 -4.61 -0.94 -4.20
C ALA A 115 -4.31 -0.10 -2.96
N SER A 116 -3.21 -0.35 -2.24
CA SER A 116 -2.81 0.47 -1.08
C SER A 116 -2.46 1.91 -1.48
N VAL A 117 -1.79 2.08 -2.63
CA VAL A 117 -1.45 3.38 -3.19
C VAL A 117 -2.72 4.09 -3.66
N ALA A 118 -3.59 3.37 -4.38
CA ALA A 118 -4.87 3.89 -4.85
C ALA A 118 -5.77 4.37 -3.69
N CYS A 119 -5.91 3.56 -2.63
CA CYS A 119 -6.63 3.92 -1.41
C CYS A 119 -6.10 5.20 -0.77
N ALA A 120 -4.77 5.35 -0.69
CA ALA A 120 -4.16 6.54 -0.12
C ALA A 120 -4.56 7.79 -0.92
N HIS A 121 -4.47 7.74 -2.25
CA HIS A 121 -4.89 8.85 -3.11
C HIS A 121 -6.39 9.17 -2.99
N VAL A 122 -7.25 8.16 -2.94
CA VAL A 122 -8.70 8.35 -2.79
C VAL A 122 -9.05 8.99 -1.46
N LEU A 123 -8.48 8.50 -0.36
CA LEU A 123 -8.76 9.07 0.96
C LEU A 123 -8.21 10.49 1.10
N LEU A 124 -7.01 10.77 0.59
CA LEU A 124 -6.46 12.14 0.54
C LEU A 124 -7.33 13.07 -0.31
N HIS A 125 -7.86 12.57 -1.44
CA HIS A 125 -8.80 13.33 -2.27
C HIS A 125 -10.09 13.67 -1.54
N CYS A 126 -10.66 12.72 -0.79
CA CYS A 126 -11.85 12.96 0.04
C CYS A 126 -11.61 13.99 1.15
N MET A 127 -10.36 14.16 1.61
CA MET A 127 -10.00 15.18 2.62
C MET A 127 -10.00 16.61 2.06
N LEU A 128 -9.96 16.80 0.74
CA LEU A 128 -9.97 18.13 0.14
C LEU A 128 -11.27 18.89 0.48
N PRO A 129 -11.22 20.23 0.67
CA PRO A 129 -12.42 21.01 1.01
C PRO A 129 -13.55 20.90 -0.02
N SER A 130 -13.21 20.81 -1.30
CA SER A 130 -14.15 20.72 -2.42
C SER A 130 -14.71 19.32 -2.67
N SER A 131 -14.13 18.29 -2.04
CA SER A 131 -14.52 16.91 -2.29
C SER A 131 -15.66 16.48 -1.36
N PRO A 132 -16.66 15.73 -1.85
CA PRO A 132 -17.64 15.08 -1.01
C PRO A 132 -16.95 14.16 0.00
N LYS A 133 -17.23 14.36 1.29
CA LYS A 133 -16.65 13.55 2.37
C LYS A 133 -17.58 12.37 2.68
N PRO A 134 -17.05 11.13 2.76
CA PRO A 134 -17.80 10.05 3.40
C PRO A 134 -18.02 10.41 4.89
N PRO A 135 -19.07 9.90 5.54
CA PRO A 135 -19.35 10.18 6.95
C PRO A 135 -18.15 9.98 7.88
N GLY A 136 -17.35 8.93 7.65
CA GLY A 136 -16.13 8.64 8.42
C GLY A 136 -14.99 9.66 8.28
N LEU A 137 -15.04 10.58 7.30
CA LEU A 137 -14.09 11.69 7.17
C LEU A 137 -14.67 13.05 7.63
N ALA A 138 -15.84 13.05 8.28
CA ALA A 138 -16.39 14.28 8.85
C ALA A 138 -15.58 14.78 10.07
N ASN A 139 -14.90 13.86 10.77
CA ASN A 139 -14.04 14.20 11.90
C ASN A 139 -12.72 14.83 11.40
N PRO A 140 -12.20 15.86 12.09
CA PRO A 140 -10.95 16.53 11.68
C PRO A 140 -9.71 15.64 11.85
N HIS A 141 -9.78 14.65 12.75
CA HIS A 141 -8.72 13.67 13.00
C HIS A 141 -9.32 12.26 13.03
N PRO A 142 -9.74 11.73 11.86
CA PRO A 142 -10.45 10.47 11.80
C PRO A 142 -9.54 9.33 12.30
N ARG A 143 -10.15 8.40 13.01
CA ARG A 143 -9.52 7.16 13.49
C ARG A 143 -9.68 6.11 12.41
N VAL A 144 -8.56 5.63 11.91
CA VAL A 144 -8.51 4.68 10.79
C VAL A 144 -7.94 3.36 11.28
N LEU A 145 -8.62 2.26 10.96
CA LEU A 145 -8.05 0.92 11.01
C LEU A 145 -7.65 0.50 9.59
N GLU A 146 -6.37 0.21 9.38
CA GLU A 146 -5.90 -0.47 8.17
C GLU A 146 -5.76 -1.96 8.47
N VAL A 147 -6.55 -2.78 7.78
CA VAL A 147 -6.50 -4.24 7.90
C VAL A 147 -5.56 -4.78 6.84
N GLY A 148 -4.61 -5.63 7.24
CA GLY A 148 -3.57 -6.18 6.37
C GLY A 148 -2.64 -5.09 5.83
N SER A 149 -2.06 -4.31 6.75
CA SER A 149 -1.24 -3.14 6.42
C SER A 149 0.03 -3.41 5.59
N GLY A 150 0.50 -4.65 5.53
CA GLY A 150 1.71 -5.02 4.79
C GLY A 150 2.91 -4.19 5.24
N THR A 151 3.48 -3.46 4.27
CA THR A 151 4.60 -2.54 4.51
C THR A 151 4.24 -1.30 5.35
N GLY A 152 2.95 -0.97 5.46
CA GLY A 152 2.42 0.19 6.16
C GLY A 152 2.37 1.49 5.34
N LEU A 153 2.59 1.42 4.02
CA LEU A 153 2.60 2.62 3.15
C LEU A 153 1.33 3.46 3.31
N LEU A 154 0.17 2.84 3.18
CA LEU A 154 -1.12 3.52 3.25
C LEU A 154 -1.31 4.15 4.63
N GLY A 155 -1.18 3.39 5.72
CA GLY A 155 -1.34 3.93 7.07
C GLY A 155 -0.37 5.06 7.41
N ILE A 156 0.91 4.95 7.03
CA ILE A 156 1.91 6.02 7.21
C ILE A 156 1.49 7.28 6.44
N THR A 157 1.00 7.11 5.22
CA THR A 157 0.54 8.22 4.37
C THR A 157 -0.65 8.94 4.99
N LEU A 158 -1.65 8.19 5.48
CA LEU A 158 -2.82 8.74 6.15
C LEU A 158 -2.46 9.44 7.47
N ALA A 159 -1.54 8.87 8.26
CA ALA A 159 -1.07 9.52 9.49
C ALA A 159 -0.31 10.82 9.22
N ARG A 160 0.44 10.91 8.11
CA ARG A 160 1.04 12.17 7.64
C ARG A 160 0.01 13.20 7.16
N ALA A 161 -1.24 12.78 6.94
CA ALA A 161 -2.37 13.67 6.68
C ALA A 161 -3.12 14.08 7.96
N GLY A 162 -2.59 13.76 9.15
CA GLY A 162 -3.18 14.12 10.43
C GLY A 162 -4.20 13.13 10.99
N MET A 163 -4.34 11.95 10.38
CA MET A 163 -5.23 10.89 10.85
C MET A 163 -4.61 10.07 12.00
N ARG A 164 -5.45 9.41 12.80
CA ARG A 164 -5.01 8.49 13.86
C ARG A 164 -5.15 7.05 13.37
N VAL A 165 -4.04 6.42 13.01
CA VAL A 165 -4.06 5.16 12.28
C VAL A 165 -3.61 3.99 13.15
N THR A 166 -4.41 2.94 13.19
CA THR A 166 -4.04 1.62 13.69
C THR A 166 -3.80 0.72 12.48
N MET A 167 -2.56 0.27 12.29
CA MET A 167 -2.15 -0.68 11.25
C MET A 167 -2.15 -2.09 11.83
N ALA A 168 -2.98 -2.98 11.30
CA ALA A 168 -3.13 -4.34 11.80
C ALA A 168 -2.70 -5.37 10.75
N ASP A 169 -1.85 -6.32 11.14
CA ASP A 169 -1.39 -7.41 10.27
C ASP A 169 -0.88 -8.61 11.08
N MET A 170 -0.54 -9.70 10.41
CA MET A 170 0.10 -10.88 10.97
C MET A 170 1.42 -10.52 11.65
N ARG A 171 1.77 -11.27 12.70
CA ARG A 171 2.95 -10.99 13.54
C ARG A 171 4.26 -10.92 12.73
N ASN A 172 4.43 -11.76 11.72
CA ASN A 172 5.62 -11.75 10.86
C ASN A 172 5.69 -10.52 9.94
N VAL A 173 4.55 -9.93 9.56
CA VAL A 173 4.48 -8.72 8.73
C VAL A 173 4.69 -7.45 9.58
N THR A 174 4.04 -7.37 10.74
CA THR A 174 4.08 -6.16 11.60
C THR A 174 5.48 -5.74 12.05
N GLN A 175 6.49 -6.62 12.00
CA GLN A 175 7.88 -6.25 12.27
C GLN A 175 8.39 -5.26 11.20
N LEU A 176 8.12 -5.53 9.92
CA LEU A 176 8.42 -4.63 8.82
C LEU A 176 7.63 -3.32 8.95
N THR A 177 6.32 -3.43 9.21
CA THR A 177 5.43 -2.28 9.37
C THR A 177 5.91 -1.33 10.48
N ARG A 178 6.30 -1.85 11.66
CA ARG A 178 6.84 -1.05 12.77
C ARG A 178 8.13 -0.34 12.39
N ARG A 179 9.03 -1.01 11.66
CA ARG A 179 10.28 -0.42 11.18
C ARG A 179 10.01 0.74 10.22
N ASN A 180 9.06 0.58 9.30
CA ASN A 180 8.64 1.65 8.39
C ASN A 180 7.95 2.80 9.15
N ALA A 181 7.09 2.50 10.12
CA ALA A 181 6.42 3.51 10.94
C ALA A 181 7.43 4.37 11.72
N ALA A 182 8.44 3.74 12.33
CA ALA A 182 9.48 4.43 13.09
C ALA A 182 10.26 5.45 12.25
N ARG A 183 10.51 5.16 10.96
CA ARG A 183 11.18 6.08 10.03
C ARG A 183 10.36 7.36 9.75
N HIS A 184 9.05 7.32 9.99
CA HIS A 184 8.12 8.41 9.67
C HIS A 184 7.49 9.07 10.91
N GLN A 185 7.96 8.76 12.11
CA GLN A 185 7.39 9.31 13.35
C GLN A 185 7.43 10.85 13.36
N SER A 186 8.55 11.47 12.98
CA SER A 186 8.72 12.93 12.96
C SER A 186 7.73 13.64 12.03
N PRO A 187 7.59 13.30 10.73
CA PRO A 187 6.58 13.92 9.88
C PRO A 187 5.13 13.64 10.32
N VAL A 188 4.84 12.45 10.87
CA VAL A 188 3.51 12.12 11.40
C VAL A 188 3.14 13.03 12.58
N ILE A 189 4.05 13.21 13.54
CA ILE A 189 3.82 14.10 14.70
C ILE A 189 3.61 15.55 14.23
N ARG A 190 4.41 16.03 13.28
CA ARG A 190 4.25 17.39 12.72
C ARG A 190 2.89 17.61 12.07
N ALA A 191 2.32 16.58 11.46
CA ALA A 191 1.00 16.61 10.86
C ALA A 191 -0.15 16.48 11.88
N GLY A 192 0.16 16.23 13.16
CA GLY A 192 -0.84 15.97 14.20
C GLY A 192 -1.48 14.58 14.13
N GLY A 193 -0.93 13.67 13.32
CA GLY A 193 -1.40 12.29 13.22
C GLY A 193 -0.74 11.36 14.24
N SER A 194 -1.16 10.09 14.23
CA SER A 194 -0.56 9.05 15.05
C SER A 194 -0.54 7.71 14.32
N LEU A 195 0.46 6.88 14.65
CA LEU A 195 0.58 5.51 14.15
C LEU A 195 0.67 4.53 15.31
N GLU A 196 -0.12 3.48 15.25
CA GLU A 196 0.01 2.29 16.07
C GLU A 196 0.09 1.06 15.17
N THR A 197 0.87 0.04 15.56
CA THR A 197 0.96 -1.22 14.82
C THR A 197 0.63 -2.40 15.72
N VAL A 198 -0.43 -3.11 15.37
CA VAL A 198 -1.04 -4.15 16.19
C VAL A 198 -0.96 -5.49 15.45
N ASN A 199 -0.58 -6.56 16.14
CA ASN A 199 -0.64 -7.89 15.55
C ASN A 199 -2.11 -8.31 15.45
N MET A 200 -2.51 -8.94 14.35
CA MET A 200 -3.85 -9.46 14.16
C MET A 200 -3.82 -10.63 13.18
N ASP A 201 -4.25 -11.79 13.65
CA ASP A 201 -4.87 -12.80 12.79
C ASP A 201 -6.38 -12.57 12.78
N TRP A 202 -6.96 -12.15 11.65
CA TRP A 202 -8.40 -11.90 11.57
C TRP A 202 -9.24 -13.17 11.74
N ASN A 203 -8.64 -14.36 11.60
CA ASN A 203 -9.33 -15.62 11.86
C ASN A 203 -9.42 -15.93 13.35
N ASP A 204 -8.60 -15.30 14.21
CA ASP A 204 -8.68 -15.43 15.67
C ASP A 204 -9.65 -14.37 16.27
N PRO A 205 -10.79 -14.80 16.86
CA PRO A 205 -11.74 -13.88 17.49
C PRO A 205 -11.16 -13.00 18.60
N LYS A 206 -10.13 -13.48 19.32
CA LYS A 206 -9.46 -12.69 20.37
C LYS A 206 -8.66 -11.55 19.78
N ASP A 207 -8.00 -11.78 18.65
CA ASP A 207 -7.24 -10.76 17.94
C ASP A 207 -8.17 -9.71 17.33
N ARG A 208 -9.30 -10.12 16.74
CA ARG A 208 -10.35 -9.19 16.28
C ARG A 208 -10.86 -8.32 17.41
N THR A 209 -11.26 -8.93 18.53
CA THR A 209 -11.76 -8.20 19.72
C THR A 209 -10.73 -7.20 20.21
N ARG A 210 -9.46 -7.61 20.29
CA ARG A 210 -8.35 -6.74 20.73
C ARG A 210 -8.18 -5.55 19.79
N VAL A 211 -8.08 -5.78 18.47
CA VAL A 211 -7.90 -4.70 17.49
C VAL A 211 -9.08 -3.73 17.49
N LEU A 212 -10.32 -4.24 17.51
CA LEU A 212 -11.50 -3.39 17.56
C LEU A 212 -11.58 -2.59 18.88
N GLY A 213 -10.93 -3.06 19.95
CA GLY A 213 -10.75 -2.31 21.20
C GLY A 213 -9.90 -1.04 21.06
N HIS A 214 -9.09 -0.90 20.00
CA HIS A 214 -8.40 0.35 19.67
C HIS A 214 -9.31 1.38 18.98
N GLY A 215 -10.60 1.05 18.80
CA GLY A 215 -11.63 1.93 18.25
C GLY A 215 -12.31 2.84 19.29
N PRO A 216 -13.51 3.38 18.99
CA PRO A 216 -14.20 3.24 17.72
C PRO A 216 -13.40 3.83 16.55
N PHE A 217 -13.51 3.21 15.38
CA PHE A 217 -12.91 3.70 14.14
C PHE A 217 -13.94 4.45 13.32
N ASP A 218 -13.54 5.54 12.70
CA ASP A 218 -14.36 6.27 11.73
C ASP A 218 -14.27 5.61 10.36
N ILE A 219 -13.11 5.04 10.04
CA ILE A 219 -12.83 4.37 8.77
C ILE A 219 -12.10 3.06 9.00
N ILE A 220 -12.47 2.06 8.23
CA ILE A 220 -11.72 0.82 8.09
C ILE A 220 -11.32 0.69 6.63
N VAL A 221 -10.04 0.45 6.36
CA VAL A 221 -9.53 0.28 5.00
C VAL A 221 -8.98 -1.13 4.82
N CYS A 222 -9.42 -1.77 3.74
CA CYS A 222 -8.95 -3.08 3.30
C CYS A 222 -8.39 -2.92 1.88
N SER A 223 -7.09 -3.17 1.67
CA SER A 223 -6.45 -3.09 0.35
C SER A 223 -5.76 -4.40 0.00
N ASP A 224 -6.17 -5.05 -1.09
CA ASP A 224 -5.57 -6.29 -1.64
C ASP A 224 -5.51 -7.46 -0.64
N LEU A 225 -6.57 -7.65 0.15
CA LEU A 225 -6.63 -8.70 1.18
C LEU A 225 -7.15 -10.07 0.70
N VAL A 226 -7.77 -10.12 -0.49
CA VAL A 226 -8.51 -11.30 -0.94
C VAL A 226 -7.81 -11.93 -2.13
N TYR A 227 -6.83 -12.78 -1.83
CA TYR A 227 -6.04 -13.53 -2.81
C TYR A 227 -6.00 -15.05 -2.52
N GLY A 228 -6.78 -15.52 -1.54
CA GLY A 228 -6.91 -16.93 -1.14
C GLY A 228 -8.22 -17.21 -0.39
N ASN A 229 -8.54 -18.49 -0.17
CA ASN A 229 -9.87 -18.93 0.28
C ASN A 229 -10.26 -18.53 1.72
N GLU A 230 -9.44 -17.76 2.43
CA GLU A 230 -9.58 -17.46 3.85
C GLU A 230 -10.07 -16.03 4.11
N PHE A 231 -11.32 -15.76 3.74
CA PHE A 231 -11.96 -14.44 3.92
C PHE A 231 -13.03 -14.40 5.01
N ALA A 232 -13.40 -15.54 5.61
CA ALA A 232 -14.48 -15.62 6.59
C ALA A 232 -14.18 -14.79 7.86
N GLY A 233 -12.94 -14.85 8.37
CA GLY A 233 -12.52 -14.03 9.51
C GLY A 233 -12.54 -12.53 9.21
N LEU A 234 -12.16 -12.14 8.00
CA LEU A 234 -12.24 -10.75 7.54
C LEU A 234 -13.69 -10.24 7.51
N LEU A 235 -14.63 -11.03 6.95
CA LEU A 235 -16.05 -10.64 6.95
C LEU A 235 -16.62 -10.52 8.37
N GLN A 236 -16.22 -11.42 9.29
CA GLN A 236 -16.60 -11.33 10.70
C GLN A 236 -16.04 -10.06 11.37
N LEU A 237 -14.76 -9.72 11.12
CA LEU A 237 -14.15 -8.50 11.63
C LEU A 237 -14.92 -7.24 11.20
N LEU A 238 -15.25 -7.15 9.91
CA LEU A 238 -15.98 -6.01 9.36
C LEU A 238 -17.39 -5.92 9.95
N GLU A 239 -18.08 -7.05 10.12
CA GLU A 239 -19.41 -7.08 10.72
C GLU A 239 -19.37 -6.71 12.20
N GLU A 240 -18.44 -7.28 12.97
CA GLU A 240 -18.22 -6.94 14.38
C GLU A 240 -17.95 -5.44 14.55
N ALA A 241 -17.12 -4.86 13.68
CA ALA A 241 -16.82 -3.43 13.68
C ALA A 241 -18.04 -2.57 13.36
N SER A 242 -18.86 -2.97 12.38
CA SER A 242 -20.11 -2.28 12.02
C SER A 242 -21.23 -2.44 13.04
N ARG A 243 -21.08 -3.29 14.07
CA ARG A 243 -22.06 -3.47 15.14
C ARG A 243 -21.63 -2.86 16.48
N GLN A 244 -20.45 -2.24 16.57
CA GLN A 244 -20.00 -1.64 17.83
C GLN A 244 -20.82 -0.39 18.19
N GLU A 245 -21.64 -0.51 19.25
CA GLU A 245 -22.53 0.55 19.74
C GLU A 245 -21.82 1.78 20.33
N HIS A 246 -20.51 1.71 20.56
CA HIS A 246 -19.74 2.78 21.22
C HIS A 246 -19.28 3.91 20.29
N ALA A 247 -19.56 3.82 18.98
CA ALA A 247 -19.22 4.88 18.03
C ALA A 247 -20.40 5.86 17.88
N ALA A 248 -20.13 7.17 17.89
CA ALA A 248 -21.13 8.19 17.58
C ALA A 248 -21.69 8.07 16.13
N SER A 249 -21.00 7.32 15.27
CA SER A 249 -21.38 6.94 13.92
C SER A 249 -20.72 5.62 13.55
N LEU A 250 -21.42 4.77 12.78
CA LEU A 250 -20.84 3.52 12.26
C LEU A 250 -19.61 3.79 11.37
N PRO A 251 -18.59 2.91 11.38
CA PRO A 251 -17.42 3.08 10.53
C PRO A 251 -17.79 3.03 9.05
N CYS A 252 -17.18 3.90 8.24
CA CYS A 252 -17.17 3.74 6.79
C CYS A 252 -16.06 2.75 6.40
N ILE A 253 -16.40 1.67 5.71
CA ILE A 253 -15.41 0.68 5.29
C ILE A 253 -15.05 0.92 3.83
N LEU A 254 -13.79 1.24 3.53
CA LEU A 254 -13.26 1.30 2.16
C LEU A 254 -12.62 -0.04 1.82
N PHE A 255 -13.15 -0.74 0.83
CA PHE A 255 -12.60 -2.00 0.37
C PHE A 255 -12.06 -1.83 -1.04
N ALA A 256 -10.79 -2.16 -1.27
CA ALA A 256 -10.12 -2.07 -2.55
C ALA A 256 -9.34 -3.33 -2.89
N PHE A 257 -9.31 -3.68 -4.17
CA PHE A 257 -8.54 -4.79 -4.69
C PHE A 257 -8.19 -4.56 -6.16
N GLU A 258 -7.14 -5.23 -6.62
CA GLU A 258 -6.79 -5.29 -8.03
C GLU A 258 -7.55 -6.44 -8.74
N GLU A 259 -8.36 -6.10 -9.74
CA GLU A 259 -9.00 -7.06 -10.65
C GLU A 259 -7.94 -7.66 -11.58
N ARG A 260 -7.85 -8.98 -11.59
CA ARG A 260 -6.87 -9.73 -12.37
C ARG A 260 -7.56 -10.88 -13.07
N ASP A 261 -7.28 -11.07 -14.37
CA ASP A 261 -7.94 -12.05 -15.23
C ASP A 261 -7.85 -13.50 -14.70
N ASP A 262 -6.81 -13.82 -13.92
CA ASP A 262 -6.58 -15.14 -13.32
C ASP A 262 -6.83 -15.21 -11.81
N ARG A 263 -7.11 -14.08 -11.18
CA ARG A 263 -7.11 -13.89 -9.71
C ARG A 263 -8.21 -12.92 -9.29
N TYR A 264 -9.42 -13.15 -9.80
CA TYR A 264 -10.61 -12.55 -9.18
C TYR A 264 -10.59 -12.86 -7.67
N PRO A 265 -11.07 -11.95 -6.81
CA PRO A 265 -11.21 -12.24 -5.39
C PRO A 265 -11.81 -13.61 -5.18
N SER A 266 -11.25 -14.33 -4.22
CA SER A 266 -11.41 -15.77 -4.04
C SER A 266 -12.85 -16.22 -4.26
N PRO A 267 -13.08 -17.33 -4.99
CA PRO A 267 -14.42 -17.74 -5.38
C PRO A 267 -15.40 -17.68 -4.19
N GLY A 268 -16.54 -17.01 -4.38
CA GLY A 268 -17.55 -16.83 -3.36
C GLY A 268 -17.32 -15.67 -2.38
N PHE A 269 -16.20 -14.93 -2.45
CA PHE A 269 -15.96 -13.77 -1.58
C PHE A 269 -17.06 -12.72 -1.75
N PHE A 270 -17.31 -12.25 -2.97
CA PHE A 270 -18.33 -11.24 -3.21
C PHE A 270 -19.73 -11.75 -2.92
N GLU A 271 -20.03 -13.02 -3.19
CA GLU A 271 -21.32 -13.61 -2.79
C GLU A 271 -21.53 -13.58 -1.28
N ALA A 272 -20.47 -13.84 -0.49
CA ALA A 272 -20.51 -13.77 0.96
C ALA A 272 -20.55 -12.31 1.47
N LEU A 273 -19.81 -11.42 0.81
CA LEU A 273 -19.80 -9.98 1.09
C LEU A 273 -21.19 -9.39 0.86
N ASP A 274 -21.81 -9.65 -0.29
CA ASP A 274 -23.12 -9.12 -0.69
C ASP A 274 -24.26 -9.60 0.20
N LYS A 275 -24.12 -10.76 0.86
CA LYS A 275 -25.08 -11.23 1.86
C LYS A 275 -25.08 -10.36 3.12
N LYS A 276 -23.97 -9.68 3.43
CA LYS A 276 -23.77 -8.93 4.68
C LYS A 276 -23.68 -7.43 4.47
N PHE A 277 -23.16 -6.98 3.33
CA PHE A 277 -22.86 -5.59 3.06
C PHE A 277 -23.51 -5.10 1.79
N ILE A 278 -23.82 -3.80 1.77
CA ILE A 278 -24.16 -3.04 0.57
C ILE A 278 -22.88 -2.39 0.08
N GLN A 279 -22.54 -2.64 -1.18
CA GLN A 279 -21.41 -2.02 -1.86
C GLN A 279 -21.86 -0.73 -2.55
N GLN A 280 -21.11 0.35 -2.37
CA GLN A 280 -21.35 1.64 -3.00
C GLN A 280 -20.06 2.16 -3.63
N THR A 281 -20.07 2.43 -4.93
CA THR A 281 -18.95 3.11 -5.59
C THR A 281 -18.78 4.51 -4.99
N PRO A 282 -17.54 4.97 -4.70
CA PRO A 282 -17.35 6.35 -4.26
C PRO A 282 -17.91 7.35 -5.27
N SER A 283 -18.63 8.35 -4.75
CA SER A 283 -19.25 9.40 -5.57
C SER A 283 -18.23 10.37 -6.17
N SER A 284 -16.99 10.35 -5.69
CA SER A 284 -15.89 11.17 -6.19
C SER A 284 -14.58 10.41 -6.04
N LEU A 285 -13.79 10.44 -7.10
CA LEU A 285 -12.43 9.91 -7.19
C LEU A 285 -11.52 10.99 -7.76
N PRO A 286 -10.19 10.88 -7.58
CA PRO A 286 -9.23 11.67 -8.36
C PRO A 286 -9.52 11.55 -9.86
N SER A 287 -9.40 12.64 -10.61
CA SER A 287 -9.71 12.67 -12.06
C SER A 287 -8.91 11.66 -12.88
N GLU A 288 -7.72 11.34 -12.42
CA GLU A 288 -6.76 10.44 -13.03
C GLU A 288 -6.84 9.00 -12.49
N PHE A 289 -7.83 8.69 -11.63
CA PHE A 289 -7.91 7.41 -10.94
C PHE A 289 -7.92 6.23 -11.92
N ASP A 290 -8.84 6.23 -12.89
CA ASP A 290 -8.98 5.13 -13.86
C ASP A 290 -7.77 5.01 -14.78
N VAL A 291 -7.03 6.10 -14.99
CA VAL A 291 -5.80 6.10 -15.81
C VAL A 291 -4.62 5.55 -15.03
N ARG A 292 -4.50 5.90 -13.74
CA ARG A 292 -3.39 5.46 -12.87
C ARG A 292 -3.58 4.05 -12.33
N TRP A 293 -4.82 3.64 -12.09
CA TRP A 293 -5.17 2.36 -11.49
C TRP A 293 -6.30 1.66 -12.26
N PRO A 294 -6.11 1.37 -13.56
CA PRO A 294 -7.18 0.85 -14.44
C PRO A 294 -7.76 -0.48 -13.96
N SER A 295 -6.95 -1.28 -13.27
CA SER A 295 -7.36 -2.58 -12.72
C SER A 295 -7.77 -2.51 -11.26
N THR A 296 -7.67 -1.37 -10.58
CA THR A 296 -8.13 -1.27 -9.19
C THR A 296 -9.63 -1.07 -9.16
N ARG A 297 -10.30 -1.83 -8.29
CA ARG A 297 -11.72 -1.69 -7.95
C ARG A 297 -11.81 -1.35 -6.48
N LEU A 298 -12.73 -0.47 -6.13
CA LEU A 298 -12.97 -0.11 -4.74
C LEU A 298 -14.41 0.32 -4.48
N PHE A 299 -14.87 0.06 -3.26
CA PHE A 299 -16.24 0.29 -2.83
C PHE A 299 -16.27 0.71 -1.36
N TRP A 300 -17.20 1.59 -1.03
CA TRP A 300 -17.65 1.78 0.35
C TRP A 300 -18.59 0.64 0.72
N LEU A 301 -18.37 0.03 1.89
CA LEU A 301 -19.24 -0.99 2.44
C LEU A 301 -20.03 -0.42 3.61
N SER A 302 -21.32 -0.76 3.64
CA SER A 302 -22.22 -0.54 4.78
C SER A 302 -22.89 -1.85 5.14
N LEU A 303 -23.02 -2.15 6.43
CA LEU A 303 -23.67 -3.38 6.88
C LEU A 303 -25.15 -3.35 6.48
N ARG A 304 -25.68 -4.47 5.99
CA ARG A 304 -27.11 -4.66 5.76
C ARG A 304 -27.82 -4.77 7.11
N GLU A 305 -28.93 -4.04 7.25
CA GLU A 305 -29.87 -4.19 8.36
C GLU A 305 -30.50 -5.59 8.41
#